data_AF-A0A8S9P642-F1
#
_entry.id   AF-A0A8S9P642-F1
#
_cell.length_a   1.000
_cell.length_b   1.000
_cell.length_c   1.000
_cell.angle_alpha   90.00
_cell.angle_beta   90.00
_cell.angle_gamma   90.00
#
_symmetry.space_group_name_H-M   'P 1'
#
loop_
_entity.id
_entity.type
_entity.pdbx_description
1 polymer ?
#
loop_
_entity_poly.entity_id
_entity_poly.type
_entity_poly.pdbx_seq_one_letter_code
_entity_poly.pdbx_strand_id
1 'polypeptide(L)'
;MSDRLTRIAIVNSDRCKPKKCRQECKKSCPVVKTGKLCIEVTPASKTAFLSEELCIGCGICVKKCPFEAIQIINLPKDLEKDTIHRYNSNGFKLHRLPVPRPGQVLGLVGTNGIGKSTALQVLAGKIKPNFGRYNNPPDWHEILAHFRGSELQSYFIRLVEEKLKVW
;
A
#
# COMPACT_ATOMS: atom_id res chain seq x y z
N MET A 1 -4.49 -11.20 -13.25
CA MET A 1 -3.86 -12.02 -12.18
C MET A 1 -4.23 -11.38 -10.85
N SER A 2 -4.78 -12.13 -9.90
CA SER A 2 -5.31 -11.57 -8.65
C SER A 2 -4.20 -10.87 -7.87
N ASP A 3 -4.40 -9.58 -7.60
CA ASP A 3 -3.50 -8.70 -6.87
C ASP A 3 -3.42 -9.16 -5.41
N ARG A 4 -2.62 -10.20 -5.16
CA ARG A 4 -2.48 -10.82 -3.85
C ARG A 4 -1.63 -9.89 -2.99
N LEU A 5 -2.29 -8.97 -2.29
CA LEU A 5 -1.67 -8.13 -1.25
C LEU A 5 -0.79 -9.01 -0.37
N THR A 6 0.51 -8.68 -0.27
CA THR A 6 1.39 -9.38 0.67
C THR A 6 0.93 -8.99 2.06
N ARG A 7 0.69 -9.97 2.92
CA ARG A 7 0.23 -9.77 4.28
C ARG A 7 1.28 -10.32 5.22
N ILE A 8 1.80 -9.48 6.11
CA ILE A 8 2.75 -9.90 7.14
C ILE A 8 2.04 -9.98 8.48
N ALA A 9 2.38 -10.98 9.27
CA ALA A 9 1.94 -11.08 10.64
C ALA A 9 3.02 -10.53 11.58
N ILE A 10 2.67 -9.54 12.40
CA ILE A 10 3.54 -8.94 13.42
C ILE A 10 3.11 -9.45 14.80
N VAL A 11 4.08 -9.77 15.65
CA VAL A 11 3.84 -10.14 17.04
C VAL A 11 4.33 -9.05 17.98
N ASN A 12 3.43 -8.55 18.83
CA ASN A 12 3.79 -7.69 19.94
C ASN A 12 4.37 -8.54 21.08
N SER A 13 5.66 -8.38 21.37
CA SER A 13 6.39 -9.15 22.38
C SER A 13 5.95 -8.86 23.82
N ASP A 14 5.36 -7.70 24.09
CA ASP A 14 4.90 -7.34 25.44
C ASP A 14 3.60 -8.06 25.78
N ARG A 15 2.71 -8.18 24.79
CA ARG A 15 1.42 -8.88 24.92
C ARG A 15 1.54 -10.39 24.74
N CYS A 16 2.49 -10.86 23.95
CA CYS A 16 2.65 -12.30 23.70
C CYS A 16 3.12 -13.02 24.97
N LYS A 17 2.26 -13.86 25.56
CA LYS A 17 2.61 -14.71 26.72
C LYS A 17 2.49 -16.20 26.38
N PRO A 18 3.49 -16.82 25.72
CA PRO A 18 3.44 -18.22 25.31
C PRO A 18 3.11 -19.19 26.44
N LYS A 19 3.65 -18.98 27.63
CA LYS A 19 3.38 -19.81 28.83
C LYS A 19 1.90 -19.84 29.25
N LYS A 20 1.13 -18.78 28.95
CA LYS A 20 -0.27 -18.61 29.39
C LYS A 20 -1.30 -18.78 28.26
N CYS A 21 -0.90 -18.78 26.99
CA CYS A 21 -1.83 -18.79 25.85
C CYS A 21 -2.08 -20.17 25.23
N ARG A 22 -1.51 -21.24 25.78
CA ARG A 22 -1.58 -22.62 25.22
C ARG A 22 -1.12 -22.73 23.75
N GLN A 23 -0.38 -21.75 23.24
CA GLN A 23 0.13 -21.69 21.87
C GLN A 23 -0.96 -21.83 20.79
N GLU A 24 -2.15 -21.26 21.03
CA GLU A 24 -3.31 -21.37 20.12
C GLU A 24 -3.04 -20.83 18.70
N CYS A 25 -2.12 -19.87 18.55
CA CYS A 25 -1.69 -19.38 17.25
C CYS A 25 -1.09 -20.50 16.38
N LYS A 26 -0.20 -21.33 16.95
CA LYS A 26 0.43 -22.47 16.27
C LYS A 26 -0.60 -23.57 15.96
N LYS A 27 -1.44 -23.92 16.94
CA LYS A 27 -2.47 -24.97 16.79
C LYS A 27 -3.53 -24.64 15.74
N SER A 28 -3.91 -23.36 15.66
CA SER A 28 -4.97 -22.90 14.75
C SER A 28 -4.47 -22.53 13.36
N CYS A 29 -3.15 -22.44 13.14
CA CYS A 29 -2.59 -22.03 11.86
C CYS A 29 -2.77 -23.12 10.79
N PRO A 30 -3.43 -22.83 9.66
CA PRO A 30 -3.64 -23.81 8.60
C PRO A 30 -2.32 -24.26 7.95
N VAL A 31 -1.35 -23.36 7.83
CA VAL A 31 -0.03 -23.67 7.24
C VAL A 31 0.76 -24.63 8.14
N VAL A 32 0.66 -24.47 9.47
CA VAL A 32 1.24 -25.41 10.42
C VAL A 32 0.53 -26.76 10.36
N LYS A 33 -0.80 -26.79 10.21
CA LYS A 33 -1.56 -28.03 10.03
C LYS A 33 -1.18 -28.80 8.76
N THR A 34 -0.69 -28.10 7.73
CA THR A 34 -0.14 -28.74 6.52
C THR A 34 1.31 -29.24 6.67
N GLY A 35 1.90 -29.15 7.87
CA GLY A 35 3.24 -29.66 8.17
C GLY A 35 4.39 -28.66 7.96
N LYS A 36 4.10 -27.40 7.62
CA LYS A 36 5.12 -26.35 7.42
C LYS A 36 5.36 -25.55 8.70
N LEU A 37 6.60 -25.11 8.91
CA LEU A 37 7.00 -24.32 10.09
C LEU A 37 6.63 -22.83 9.95
N CYS A 38 5.35 -22.52 9.77
CA CYS A 38 4.89 -21.14 9.66
C CYS A 38 4.88 -20.39 10.99
N ILE A 39 4.59 -21.07 12.10
CA ILE A 39 4.60 -20.49 13.46
C ILE A 39 5.40 -21.38 14.39
N GLU A 40 6.44 -20.80 14.98
CA GLU A 40 7.31 -21.44 15.95
C GLU A 40 7.14 -20.79 17.32
N VAL A 41 6.68 -21.57 18.29
CA VAL A 41 6.47 -21.11 19.66
C VAL A 41 6.46 -22.31 20.59
N THR A 42 7.14 -22.19 21.72
CA THR A 42 7.12 -23.15 22.83
C THR A 42 6.67 -22.45 24.11
N PRO A 43 6.30 -23.17 25.18
CA PRO A 43 5.97 -22.57 26.47
C PRO A 43 7.14 -21.79 27.10
N ALA A 44 8.38 -22.12 26.74
CA ALA A 44 9.59 -21.45 27.19
C ALA A 44 9.97 -20.23 26.34
N SER A 45 9.40 -20.09 25.13
CA SER A 45 9.66 -18.94 24.26
C SER A 45 9.20 -17.64 24.90
N LYS A 46 10.01 -16.58 24.74
CA LYS A 46 9.62 -15.21 25.13
C LYS A 46 8.49 -14.67 24.25
N THR A 47 8.54 -14.96 22.95
CA THR A 47 7.53 -14.54 21.95
C THR A 47 7.33 -15.66 20.92
N ALA A 48 6.22 -15.59 20.17
CA ALA A 48 6.02 -16.45 19.01
C ALA A 48 6.77 -15.90 17.79
N PHE A 49 7.39 -16.78 17.01
CA PHE A 49 8.00 -16.46 15.73
C PHE A 49 7.06 -16.88 14.59
N LEU A 50 6.88 -16.00 13.59
CA LEU A 50 6.06 -16.27 12.41
C LEU A 50 6.90 -16.01 11.16
N SER A 51 6.97 -17.00 10.26
CA SER A 51 7.68 -16.88 8.99
C SER A 51 6.88 -16.01 8.01
N GLU A 52 7.52 -14.96 7.49
CA GLU A 52 6.93 -14.07 6.48
C GLU A 52 6.71 -14.75 5.13
N GLU A 53 7.60 -15.68 4.77
CA GLU A 53 7.55 -16.41 3.50
C GLU A 53 6.43 -17.46 3.48
N LEU A 54 6.23 -18.15 4.62
CA LEU A 54 5.24 -19.22 4.73
C LEU A 54 3.85 -18.70 5.12
N CYS A 55 3.76 -17.51 5.72
CA CYS A 55 2.49 -16.94 6.15
C CYS A 55 1.64 -16.52 4.95
N ILE A 56 0.43 -17.09 4.85
CA ILE A 56 -0.54 -16.74 3.81
C ILE A 56 -1.45 -15.56 4.18
N GLY A 57 -1.32 -15.00 5.39
CA GLY A 57 -2.12 -13.86 5.83
C GLY A 57 -3.61 -14.17 6.08
N CYS A 58 -3.95 -15.38 6.53
CA CYS A 58 -5.34 -15.82 6.75
C CYS A 58 -6.05 -15.18 7.97
N GLY A 59 -5.32 -14.65 8.95
CA GLY A 59 -5.89 -13.97 10.12
C GLY A 59 -6.43 -14.88 11.23
N ILE A 60 -6.33 -16.21 11.09
CA ILE A 60 -6.85 -17.15 12.11
C ILE A 60 -6.07 -16.99 13.43
N CYS A 61 -4.74 -16.83 13.36
CA CYS A 61 -3.90 -16.64 14.54
C CYS A 61 -4.23 -15.35 15.30
N VAL A 62 -4.66 -14.28 14.61
CA VAL A 62 -5.12 -13.03 15.22
C VAL A 62 -6.37 -13.28 16.05
N LYS A 63 -7.39 -13.91 15.44
CA LYS A 63 -8.69 -14.20 16.10
C LYS A 63 -8.57 -15.17 17.28
N LYS A 64 -7.58 -16.06 17.25
CA LYS A 64 -7.38 -17.10 18.28
C LYS A 64 -6.39 -16.70 19.37
N CYS A 65 -5.70 -15.56 19.24
CA CYS A 65 -4.78 -15.11 20.26
C CYS A 65 -5.55 -14.51 21.45
N PRO A 66 -5.50 -15.10 22.66
CA PRO A 66 -6.23 -14.58 23.82
C PRO A 66 -5.67 -13.25 24.35
N PHE A 67 -4.47 -12.85 23.91
CA PHE A 67 -3.80 -11.62 24.32
C PHE A 67 -3.75 -10.56 23.21
N GLU A 68 -4.41 -10.82 22.07
CA GLU A 68 -4.40 -9.92 20.90
C GLU A 68 -2.98 -9.47 20.50
N ALA A 69 -2.02 -10.39 20.64
CA ALA A 69 -0.60 -10.10 20.46
C ALA A 69 -0.17 -10.17 18.99
N ILE A 70 -1.02 -10.65 18.09
CA ILE A 70 -0.70 -10.86 16.67
C ILE A 70 -1.56 -9.91 15.84
N GLN A 71 -0.95 -9.21 14.90
CA GLN A 71 -1.63 -8.34 13.95
C GLN A 71 -1.23 -8.71 12.53
N ILE A 72 -2.16 -8.63 11.58
CA ILE A 72 -1.82 -8.76 10.17
C ILE A 72 -1.85 -7.39 9.53
N ILE A 73 -0.71 -7.00 8.97
CA ILE A 73 -0.56 -5.78 8.18
C ILE A 73 -0.50 -6.13 6.71
N ASN A 74 -1.01 -5.24 5.87
CA ASN A 74 -0.83 -5.32 4.43
C ASN A 74 0.48 -4.61 4.08
N LEU A 75 1.41 -5.32 3.43
CA LEU A 75 2.55 -4.69 2.81
C LEU A 75 2.14 -4.00 1.52
N PRO A 76 2.73 -2.83 1.23
CA PRO A 76 2.56 -2.19 -0.07
C PRO A 76 3.15 -3.10 -1.15
N LYS A 77 2.37 -3.34 -2.20
CA LYS A 77 2.83 -3.93 -3.47
C LYS A 77 2.65 -2.90 -4.57
N ASP A 78 3.30 -3.12 -5.73
CA ASP A 78 3.09 -2.30 -6.92
C ASP A 78 1.60 -2.32 -7.28
N LEU A 79 0.91 -1.22 -6.99
CA LEU A 79 -0.52 -1.06 -7.19
C LEU A 79 -0.73 -0.69 -8.66
N GLU A 80 -0.73 -1.67 -9.56
CA GLU A 80 -0.95 -1.43 -10.99
C GLU A 80 -2.22 -0.62 -11.23
N LYS A 81 -3.26 -0.86 -10.44
CA LYS A 81 -4.57 -0.18 -10.50
C LYS A 81 -4.51 1.33 -10.25
N ASP A 82 -3.53 1.80 -9.48
CA ASP A 82 -3.42 3.20 -9.07
C ASP A 82 -2.34 3.96 -9.84
N THR A 83 -1.87 3.41 -10.95
CA THR A 83 -0.82 4.04 -11.78
C THR A 83 -1.33 5.34 -12.37
N ILE A 84 -0.68 6.45 -12.06
CA ILE A 84 -0.98 7.79 -12.60
C ILE A 84 -0.11 8.08 -13.82
N HIS A 85 1.18 7.78 -13.70
CA HIS A 85 2.14 8.04 -14.75
C HIS A 85 3.23 6.97 -14.77
N ARG A 86 3.68 6.58 -15.96
CA ARG A 86 4.81 5.69 -16.19
C ARG A 86 5.69 6.26 -17.30
N TYR A 87 7.01 6.28 -17.11
CA TYR A 87 7.92 6.82 -18.13
C TYR A 87 8.19 5.84 -19.28
N ASN A 88 8.40 4.54 -18.99
CA ASN A 88 8.65 3.51 -20.00
C ASN A 88 8.31 2.09 -19.47
N SER A 89 8.51 1.06 -20.30
CA SER A 89 8.18 -0.35 -19.99
C SER A 89 8.81 -0.91 -18.71
N ASN A 90 9.96 -0.43 -18.24
CA ASN A 90 10.60 -0.89 -17.00
C ASN A 90 10.95 0.29 -16.07
N GLY A 91 10.33 1.43 -16.34
CA GLY A 91 10.63 2.70 -15.69
C GLY A 91 9.77 2.92 -14.45
N PHE A 92 10.13 3.98 -13.74
CA PHE A 92 9.38 4.43 -12.57
C PHE A 92 7.88 4.61 -12.89
N LYS A 93 7.04 4.10 -12.00
CA LYS A 93 5.60 4.31 -11.97
C LYS A 93 5.25 5.20 -10.77
N LEU A 94 4.51 6.27 -11.04
CA LEU A 94 3.90 7.06 -9.99
C LEU A 94 2.52 6.49 -9.67
N HIS A 95 2.27 6.20 -8.40
CA HIS A 95 0.96 5.73 -7.92
C HIS A 95 0.30 6.81 -7.08
N ARG A 96 -0.96 7.10 -7.40
CA ARG A 96 -1.79 8.15 -6.77
C ARG A 96 -1.17 9.56 -6.85
N LEU A 97 -1.98 10.56 -6.56
CA LEU A 97 -1.54 11.95 -6.43
C LEU A 97 -2.09 12.51 -5.12
N PRO A 98 -1.33 13.37 -4.42
CA PRO A 98 -1.90 14.14 -3.33
C PRO A 98 -2.86 15.19 -3.89
N VAL A 99 -3.89 15.52 -3.12
CA VAL A 99 -4.89 16.52 -3.51
C VAL A 99 -4.54 17.86 -2.86
N PRO A 100 -4.21 18.90 -3.63
CA PRO A 100 -3.98 20.23 -3.08
C PRO A 100 -5.31 20.88 -2.69
N ARG A 101 -5.41 21.37 -1.45
CA ARG A 101 -6.57 22.08 -0.94
C ARG A 101 -6.31 23.58 -0.87
N PRO A 102 -7.18 24.44 -1.44
CA PRO A 102 -7.02 25.89 -1.37
C PRO A 102 -6.91 26.38 0.08
N GLY A 103 -6.03 27.36 0.31
CA GLY A 103 -5.81 27.95 1.64
C GLY A 103 -5.02 27.07 2.63
N GLN A 104 -4.53 25.90 2.20
CA GLN A 104 -3.71 25.01 3.03
C GLN A 104 -2.37 24.72 2.36
N VAL A 105 -1.32 24.55 3.18
CA VAL A 105 0.00 24.13 2.71
C VAL A 105 0.05 22.62 2.64
N LEU A 106 0.29 22.06 1.45
CA LEU A 106 0.47 20.63 1.24
C LEU A 106 1.95 20.24 1.41
N GLY A 107 2.27 19.51 2.48
CA GLY A 107 3.60 18.92 2.68
C GLY A 107 3.72 17.56 1.99
N LEU A 108 4.76 17.38 1.16
CA LEU A 108 5.06 16.11 0.49
C LEU A 108 6.39 15.54 0.98
N VAL A 109 6.33 14.51 1.81
CA VAL A 109 7.50 13.87 2.44
C VAL A 109 7.64 12.42 1.98
N GLY A 110 8.87 11.97 1.77
CA GLY A 110 9.18 10.60 1.36
C GLY A 110 10.65 10.46 0.97
N THR A 111 11.12 9.24 0.75
CA THR A 111 12.50 8.95 0.33
C THR A 111 12.80 9.48 -1.07
N ASN A 112 14.08 9.60 -1.42
CA ASN A 112 14.48 9.98 -2.78
C ASN A 112 14.09 8.88 -3.77
N GLY A 113 13.65 9.28 -4.98
CA GLY A 113 13.20 8.34 -6.01
C GLY A 113 11.76 7.83 -5.86
N ILE A 114 11.01 8.22 -4.82
CA ILE A 114 9.61 7.80 -4.63
C ILE A 114 8.60 8.53 -5.53
N GLY A 115 9.06 9.45 -6.38
CA GLY A 115 8.20 10.19 -7.32
C GLY A 115 7.66 11.54 -6.83
N LYS A 116 8.22 12.12 -5.75
CA LYS A 116 7.80 13.45 -5.24
C LYS A 116 7.85 14.54 -6.33
N SER A 117 8.98 14.65 -7.02
CA SER A 117 9.16 15.63 -8.10
C SER A 117 8.22 15.34 -9.28
N THR A 118 8.00 14.07 -9.62
CA THR A 118 7.05 13.67 -10.66
C THR A 118 5.61 14.06 -10.29
N ALA A 119 5.20 13.85 -9.03
CA ALA A 119 3.87 14.26 -8.55
C ALA A 119 3.68 15.78 -8.65
N LEU A 120 4.68 16.57 -8.27
CA LEU A 120 4.65 18.03 -8.42
C LEU A 120 4.59 18.47 -9.90
N GLN A 121 5.34 17.82 -10.79
CA GLN A 121 5.30 18.10 -12.23
C GLN A 121 3.93 17.80 -12.84
N VAL A 122 3.26 16.74 -12.37
CA VAL A 122 1.89 16.40 -12.79
C VAL A 122 0.88 17.44 -12.28
N LEU A 123 0.96 17.82 -10.99
CA LEU A 123 0.09 18.85 -10.42
C LEU A 123 0.32 20.24 -11.03
N ALA A 124 1.54 20.53 -11.49
CA ALA A 124 1.88 21.76 -12.21
C ALA A 124 1.51 21.72 -13.70
N GLY A 125 0.96 20.61 -14.20
CA GLY A 125 0.56 20.47 -15.61
C GLY A 125 1.73 20.33 -16.58
N LYS A 126 2.98 20.22 -16.10
CA LYS A 126 4.18 20.01 -16.93
C LYS A 126 4.22 18.60 -17.51
N ILE A 127 3.64 17.63 -16.79
CA ILE A 127 3.50 16.23 -17.22
C ILE A 127 2.04 15.83 -17.13
N LYS A 128 1.51 15.20 -18.18
CA LYS A 128 0.15 14.64 -18.16
C LYS A 128 0.15 13.22 -17.56
N PRO A 129 -0.84 12.87 -16.73
CA PRO A 129 -1.09 11.48 -16.37
C PRO A 129 -1.25 10.62 -17.62
N ASN A 130 -0.63 9.44 -17.65
CA ASN A 130 -0.78 8.50 -18.75
C ASN A 130 -1.37 7.14 -18.34
N PHE A 131 -1.60 6.95 -17.04
CA PHE A 131 -2.16 5.73 -16.47
C PHE A 131 -1.41 4.45 -16.89
N GLY A 132 -0.11 4.56 -17.14
CA GLY A 132 0.72 3.45 -17.62
C GLY A 132 0.82 3.31 -19.15
N ARG A 133 -0.01 4.05 -19.92
CA ARG A 133 0.00 4.06 -21.40
C ARG A 133 1.01 5.07 -21.95
N TYR A 134 2.30 4.82 -21.75
CA TYR A 134 3.36 5.74 -22.20
C TYR A 134 3.54 5.80 -23.72
N ASN A 135 3.18 4.72 -24.45
CA ASN A 135 3.24 4.70 -25.92
C ASN A 135 2.07 5.44 -26.60
N ASN A 136 0.92 5.50 -25.93
CA ASN A 136 -0.27 6.19 -26.44
C ASN A 136 -0.96 6.91 -25.27
N PRO A 137 -0.41 8.07 -24.85
CA PRO A 137 -0.92 8.78 -23.69
C PRO A 137 -2.32 9.35 -23.96
N PRO A 138 -3.22 9.30 -22.98
CA PRO A 138 -4.57 9.83 -23.09
C PRO A 138 -4.61 11.36 -23.17
N ASP A 139 -5.68 11.87 -23.78
CA ASP A 139 -6.00 13.29 -23.77
C ASP A 139 -6.61 13.75 -22.44
N TRP A 140 -6.65 15.07 -22.24
CA TRP A 140 -7.25 15.67 -21.04
C TRP A 140 -8.71 15.26 -20.81
N HIS A 141 -9.49 15.07 -21.87
CA HIS A 141 -10.87 14.58 -21.75
C HIS A 141 -10.94 13.21 -21.06
N GLU A 142 -10.04 12.30 -21.42
CA GLU A 142 -9.98 10.96 -20.83
C GLU A 142 -9.37 11.00 -19.42
N ILE A 143 -8.37 11.85 -19.20
CA ILE A 143 -7.78 12.07 -17.86
C ILE A 143 -8.85 12.60 -16.89
N LEU A 144 -9.63 13.59 -17.30
CA LEU A 144 -10.72 14.15 -16.49
C LEU A 144 -11.84 13.14 -16.26
N ALA A 145 -12.15 12.30 -17.26
CA ALA A 145 -13.11 11.22 -17.11
C ALA A 145 -12.62 10.16 -16.10
N HIS A 146 -11.32 9.86 -16.07
CA HIS A 146 -10.73 8.93 -15.10
C HIS A 146 -10.87 9.43 -13.66
N PHE A 147 -10.70 10.72 -13.42
CA PHE A 147 -10.83 11.32 -12.08
C PHE A 147 -12.27 11.70 -11.72
N ARG A 148 -13.27 11.33 -12.52
CA ARG A 148 -14.66 11.80 -12.34
C ARG A 148 -15.18 11.54 -10.93
N GLY A 149 -15.70 12.57 -10.27
CA GLY A 149 -16.23 12.50 -8.91
C GLY A 149 -15.18 12.58 -7.79
N SER A 150 -13.91 12.89 -8.13
CA SER A 150 -12.85 13.15 -7.15
C SER A 150 -12.47 14.63 -7.07
N GLU A 151 -11.87 15.06 -5.95
CA GLU A 151 -11.32 16.42 -5.79
C GLU A 151 -10.27 16.77 -6.87
N LEU A 152 -9.54 15.75 -7.39
CA LEU A 152 -8.56 15.93 -8.46
C LEU A 152 -9.19 16.32 -9.80
N GLN A 153 -10.44 15.91 -10.07
CA GLN A 153 -11.14 16.34 -11.28
C GLN A 153 -11.30 17.85 -11.29
N SER A 154 -11.86 18.41 -10.22
CA SER A 154 -12.03 19.86 -10.07
C SER A 154 -10.68 20.59 -10.14
N TYR A 155 -9.63 20.03 -9.54
CA TYR A 155 -8.29 20.59 -9.64
C TYR A 155 -7.77 20.62 -11.09
N PHE A 156 -7.85 19.49 -11.82
CA PHE A 156 -7.36 19.43 -13.19
C PHE A 156 -8.19 20.28 -14.17
N ILE A 157 -9.50 20.40 -13.95
CA ILE A 157 -10.35 21.34 -14.72
C ILE A 157 -9.80 22.76 -14.56
N ARG A 158 -9.58 23.21 -13.32
CA ARG A 158 -9.01 24.54 -13.05
C ARG A 158 -7.59 24.71 -13.58
N LEU A 159 -6.78 23.65 -13.58
CA LEU A 159 -5.43 23.69 -14.14
C LEU A 159 -5.46 23.93 -15.66
N VAL A 160 -6.39 23.28 -16.36
CA VAL A 160 -6.55 23.41 -17.82
C VAL A 160 -7.23 24.73 -18.20
N GLU A 161 -8.26 25.15 -17.45
CA GLU A 161 -9.07 26.33 -17.77
C GLU A 161 -8.48 27.65 -17.22
N GLU A 162 -7.97 27.67 -15.98
CA GLU A 162 -7.61 28.90 -15.26
C GLU A 162 -6.10 29.23 -15.26
N LYS A 163 -5.24 28.49 -15.98
CA LYS A 163 -3.77 28.65 -15.94
C LYS A 163 -3.23 28.84 -14.51
N LEU A 164 -3.62 27.95 -13.59
CA LEU A 164 -3.11 27.94 -12.21
C LEU A 164 -1.56 28.05 -12.22
N LYS A 165 -1.03 29.13 -11.64
CA LYS A 165 0.41 29.30 -11.43
C LYS A 165 0.83 28.52 -10.19
N VAL A 166 1.49 27.38 -10.41
CA VAL A 166 2.17 26.63 -9.35
C VAL A 166 3.59 27.20 -9.23
N TRP A 167 3.90 27.79 -8.08
CA TRP A 167 5.20 28.40 -7.75
C TRP A 167 6.14 27.36 -7.15
#